data_AF-A0A8J3MYW1-F1
#
_entry.id   AF-A0A8J3MYW1-F1
#
_cell.length_a   1.000
_cell.length_b   1.000
_cell.length_c   1.000
_cell.angle_alpha   90.00
_cell.angle_beta   90.00
_cell.angle_gamma   90.00
#
_symmetry.space_group_name_H-M   'P 1'
#
loop_
_entity.id
_entity.type
_entity.pdbx_description
1 polymer ?
#
loop_
_entity_poly.entity_id
_entity_poly.type
_entity_poly.pdbx_seq_one_letter_code
_entity_poly.pdbx_strand_id
1 'polypeptide(L)'
;MQARERLLAEITESLHNDERFVAAWLAGSYGRGEQTWLSDLDLHVVIAEAYSETLCATPWPYGAGTTEERLALFQQFGTPSLLFEAHSNNTVIRN
;
A
#
# COMPACT_ATOMS: atom_id res chain seq x y z
N MET A 1 19.35 -4.97 13.04
CA MET A 1 18.39 -6.09 12.89
C MET A 1 17.23 -5.95 13.88
N GLN A 2 17.49 -5.87 15.19
CA GLN A 2 16.46 -5.79 16.25
C GLN A 2 15.40 -4.68 16.10
N ALA A 3 15.76 -3.49 15.60
CA ALA A 3 14.80 -2.39 15.47
C ALA A 3 13.69 -2.69 14.45
N ARG A 4 14.01 -3.37 13.34
CA ARG A 4 13.04 -3.69 12.28
C ARG A 4 12.15 -4.86 12.66
N GLU A 5 12.70 -5.86 13.36
CA GLU A 5 11.91 -6.95 13.94
C GLU A 5 10.93 -6.43 15.00
N ARG A 6 11.38 -5.50 15.84
CA ARG A 6 10.51 -4.81 16.80
C ARG A 6 9.39 -4.03 16.11
N LEU A 7 9.74 -3.23 15.09
CA LEU A 7 8.76 -2.49 14.31
C LEU A 7 7.73 -3.44 13.65
N LEU A 8 8.19 -4.56 13.08
CA LEU A 8 7.29 -5.53 12.47
C LEU A 8 6.35 -6.17 13.51
N ALA A 9 6.84 -6.45 14.72
CA ALA A 9 6.01 -6.95 15.81
C ALA A 9 4.96 -5.91 16.25
N GLU A 10 5.36 -4.65 16.40
CA GLU A 10 4.46 -3.54 16.75
C GLU A 10 3.38 -3.31 15.69
N ILE A 11 3.76 -3.35 14.40
CA ILE A 11 2.81 -3.28 13.27
C ILE A 11 1.85 -4.47 13.32
N THR A 12 2.37 -5.68 13.52
CA THR A 12 1.57 -6.90 13.55
C THR A 12 0.54 -6.86 14.68
N GLU A 13 0.96 -6.48 15.89
CA GLU A 13 0.08 -6.33 17.05
C GLU A 13 -0.98 -5.26 16.81
N SER A 14 -0.59 -4.11 16.26
CA SER A 14 -1.51 -3.01 15.97
C SER A 14 -2.58 -3.41 14.95
N LEU A 15 -2.18 -4.07 13.86
CA LEU A 15 -3.13 -4.51 12.82
C LEU A 15 -4.01 -5.66 13.29
N HIS A 16 -3.48 -6.56 14.13
CA HIS A 16 -4.26 -7.69 14.66
C HIS A 16 -5.35 -7.24 15.63
N ASN A 17 -5.09 -6.20 16.42
CA ASN A 17 -6.00 -5.69 17.45
C ASN A 17 -6.98 -4.64 16.92
N ASP A 18 -6.94 -4.32 15.63
CA ASP A 18 -7.74 -3.26 15.03
C ASP A 18 -8.74 -3.84 14.02
N GLU A 19 -10.03 -3.80 14.38
CA GLU A 19 -11.13 -4.37 13.60
C GLU A 19 -11.29 -3.77 12.20
N ARG A 20 -10.65 -2.62 11.91
CA ARG A 20 -10.66 -2.01 10.59
C ARG A 20 -9.86 -2.82 9.58
N PHE A 21 -8.93 -3.66 10.03
CA PHE A 21 -8.06 -4.45 9.18
C PHE A 21 -8.49 -5.92 9.17
N VAL A 22 -8.66 -6.49 7.97
CA VAL A 22 -9.08 -7.89 7.79
C VAL A 22 -7.89 -8.80 7.51
N ALA A 23 -6.89 -8.27 6.80
CA ALA A 23 -5.69 -9.00 6.43
C ALA A 23 -4.55 -8.02 6.16
N ALA A 24 -3.32 -8.51 6.28
CA ALA A 24 -2.12 -7.80 5.86
C ALA A 24 -1.05 -8.79 5.40
N TRP A 25 -0.22 -8.40 4.45
CA TRP A 25 0.95 -9.18 4.03
C TRP A 25 2.11 -8.28 3.61
N LEU A 26 3.32 -8.77 3.85
CA LEU A 26 4.54 -8.13 3.37
C LEU A 26 4.71 -8.34 1.87
N ALA A 27 5.12 -7.29 1.18
CA ALA A 27 5.54 -7.32 -0.21
C ALA A 27 7.03 -6.96 -0.33
N GLY A 28 7.47 -6.67 -1.55
CA GLY A 28 8.85 -6.26 -1.81
C GLY A 28 9.88 -7.32 -1.43
N SER A 29 11.06 -6.87 -1.02
CA SER A 29 12.15 -7.79 -0.67
C SER A 29 11.81 -8.69 0.52
N TYR A 30 11.03 -8.17 1.49
CA TYR A 30 10.58 -8.95 2.64
C TYR A 30 9.56 -10.03 2.27
N GLY A 31 8.62 -9.72 1.37
CA GLY A 31 7.66 -10.70 0.85
C GLY A 31 8.32 -11.80 0.00
N ARG A 32 9.49 -11.52 -0.60
CA ARG A 32 10.24 -12.51 -1.41
C ARG A 32 11.37 -13.23 -0.65
N GLY A 33 11.68 -12.83 0.58
CA GLY A 33 12.82 -13.38 1.33
C GLY A 33 14.20 -12.90 0.83
N GLU A 34 14.25 -11.78 0.09
CA GLU A 34 15.45 -11.19 -0.52
C GLU A 34 15.94 -9.93 0.23
N GLN A 35 15.43 -9.70 1.44
CA GLN A 35 15.74 -8.50 2.21
C GLN A 35 17.22 -8.42 2.59
N THR A 36 17.73 -7.19 2.64
CA THR A 36 19.07 -6.87 3.11
C THR A 36 19.01 -5.96 4.33
N TRP A 37 20.16 -5.58 4.86
CA TRP A 37 20.23 -4.62 5.96
C TRP A 37 19.66 -3.24 5.58
N LEU A 38 19.69 -2.88 4.29
CA LEU A 38 19.15 -1.61 3.75
C LEU A 38 17.67 -1.65 3.37
N SER A 39 17.02 -2.82 3.36
CA SER A 39 15.62 -2.95 2.92
C SER A 39 14.64 -2.22 3.86
N ASP A 40 13.66 -1.55 3.27
CA ASP A 40 12.45 -1.08 3.93
C ASP A 40 11.40 -2.21 4.07
N LEU A 41 10.19 -1.85 4.53
CA LEU A 41 9.05 -2.75 4.65
C LEU A 41 7.93 -2.27 3.72
N ASP A 42 7.60 -3.08 2.72
CA ASP A 42 6.42 -2.90 1.89
C ASP A 42 5.27 -3.71 2.49
N LEU A 43 4.12 -3.08 2.75
CA LEU A 43 2.98 -3.69 3.40
C LEU A 43 1.69 -3.43 2.61
N HIS A 44 0.96 -4.49 2.29
CA HIS A 44 -0.43 -4.39 1.85
C HIS A 44 -1.34 -4.68 3.03
N VAL A 45 -2.42 -3.91 3.12
CA VAL A 45 -3.48 -4.09 4.12
C VAL A 45 -4.83 -4.13 3.43
N VAL A 46 -5.73 -4.96 3.92
CA VAL A 46 -7.12 -5.05 3.49
C VAL A 46 -7.98 -4.44 4.58
N ILE A 47 -8.73 -3.40 4.21
CA ILE A 47 -9.64 -2.71 5.11
C ILE A 47 -11.01 -3.36 5.04
N ALA A 48 -11.66 -3.51 6.20
CA ALA A 48 -13.03 -4.02 6.27
C ALA A 48 -14.00 -3.05 5.57
N GLU A 49 -14.97 -3.61 4.86
CA GLU A 49 -15.90 -2.84 4.01
C GLU A 49 -16.61 -1.71 4.76
N ALA A 50 -16.97 -1.94 6.04
CA ALA A 50 -17.61 -0.93 6.89
C ALA A 50 -16.78 0.37 7.07
N TYR A 51 -15.48 0.32 6.75
CA TYR A 51 -14.55 1.43 6.88
C TYR A 51 -13.96 1.90 5.53
N SER A 52 -14.34 1.28 4.40
CA SER A 52 -13.78 1.56 3.08
C SER A 52 -14.07 2.98 2.60
N GLU A 53 -15.30 3.47 2.78
CA GLU A 53 -15.70 4.82 2.40
C GLU A 53 -14.88 5.90 3.13
N THR A 54 -14.58 5.69 4.41
CA THR A 54 -13.77 6.63 5.21
C THR A 54 -12.31 6.68 4.73
N LEU A 55 -11.74 5.52 4.37
CA LEU A 55 -10.41 5.44 3.76
C LEU A 55 -10.38 6.22 2.44
N CYS A 56 -11.38 6.01 1.58
CA CYS A 56 -11.47 6.64 0.26
C CYS A 56 -11.80 8.13 0.32
N ALA A 57 -12.53 8.58 1.35
CA ALA A 57 -12.90 9.98 1.54
C ALA A 57 -11.76 10.84 2.11
N THR A 58 -10.74 10.23 2.70
CA THR A 58 -9.58 10.97 3.22
C THR A 58 -8.87 11.63 2.05
N PRO A 59 -8.69 12.96 2.00
CA PRO A 59 -7.93 13.59 0.94
C PRO A 59 -6.47 13.20 1.10
N TRP A 60 -6.00 12.26 0.28
CA TRP A 60 -4.58 11.92 0.23
C TRP A 60 -3.84 13.16 -0.31
N PRO A 61 -2.85 13.71 0.40
CA PRO A 61 -2.10 14.89 -0.07
C PRO A 61 -1.32 14.65 -1.38
N TYR A 62 -1.17 13.38 -1.78
CA TYR A 62 -0.64 12.91 -3.07
C TYR A 62 -1.66 12.04 -3.82
N GLY A 63 -2.94 12.24 -3.54
CA GLY A 63 -4.04 11.34 -3.82
C GLY A 63 -4.60 11.37 -5.23
N ALA A 64 -4.78 10.16 -5.75
CA ALA A 64 -5.88 9.77 -6.65
C ALA A 64 -6.05 10.65 -7.90
N GLY A 65 -4.99 10.77 -8.68
CA GLY A 65 -5.12 11.01 -10.12
C GLY A 65 -4.64 9.77 -10.85
N THR A 66 -5.34 9.39 -11.90
CA THR A 66 -4.76 8.63 -13.01
C THR A 66 -5.15 9.37 -14.29
N THR A 67 -4.56 9.06 -15.44
CA THR A 67 -5.04 9.62 -16.70
C THR A 67 -6.32 8.90 -17.15
N GLU A 68 -7.13 9.53 -18.00
CA GLU A 68 -8.34 8.91 -18.55
C GLU A 68 -8.01 7.60 -19.30
N GLU A 69 -6.89 7.54 -20.02
CA GLU A 69 -6.45 6.35 -20.73
C GLU A 69 -6.15 5.19 -19.79
N ARG A 70 -5.54 5.48 -18.64
CA ARG A 70 -5.20 4.47 -17.64
C ARG A 70 -6.42 4.01 -16.86
N LEU A 71 -7.32 4.93 -16.51
CA LEU A 71 -8.62 4.56 -15.95
C LEU A 71 -9.37 3.60 -16.88
N ALA A 72 -9.41 3.90 -18.19
CA ALA A 72 -10.06 3.06 -19.19
C ALA A 72 -9.41 1.68 -19.31
N LEU A 73 -8.07 1.57 -19.16
CA LEU A 73 -7.38 0.28 -19.08
C LEU A 73 -7.82 -0.52 -17.86
N PHE A 74 -7.83 0.09 -16.67
CA PHE A 74 -8.16 -0.63 -15.44
C PHE A 74 -9.63 -1.03 -15.37
N GLN A 75 -10.52 -0.26 -15.99
CA GLN A 75 -11.94 -0.60 -16.11
C GLN A 75 -12.20 -1.89 -16.92
N GLN A 76 -11.24 -2.36 -17.73
CA GLN A 76 -11.36 -3.66 -18.40
C GLN A 76 -11.37 -4.84 -17.42
N PHE A 77 -10.89 -4.63 -16.19
CA PHE A 77 -10.84 -5.65 -15.15
C PHE A 77 -12.00 -5.54 -14.14
N GLY A 78 -12.91 -4.58 -14.31
CA GLY A 78 -14.05 -4.34 -13.42
C GLY A 78 -14.27 -2.86 -13.10
N THR A 79 -15.09 -2.56 -12.10
CA THR A 79 -15.25 -1.18 -11.59
C THR A 79 -14.32 -0.98 -10.39
N PRO A 80 -13.16 -0.30 -10.55
CA PRO A 80 -12.25 -0.10 -9.44
C PRO A 80 -12.86 0.84 -8.39
N SER A 81 -12.92 0.38 -7.14
CA SER A 81 -13.36 1.20 -5.99
C SER A 81 -12.31 2.22 -5.54
N LEU A 82 -11.03 1.92 -5.80
CA LEU A 82 -9.89 2.79 -5.52
C LEU A 82 -8.82 2.58 -6.60
N LEU A 83 -8.32 3.67 -7.17
CA LEU A 83 -7.20 3.64 -8.12
C LEU A 83 -6.14 4.64 -7.68
N PHE A 84 -4.94 4.12 -7.41
CA PHE A 84 -3.79 4.89 -6.94
C PHE A 84 -2.58 4.64 -7.84
N GLU A 85 -1.98 5.71 -8.34
CA GLU A 85 -0.70 5.66 -9.03
C GLU A 85 0.30 6.57 -8.33
N ALA A 86 1.42 6.01 -7.85
CA ALA A 86 2.53 6.80 -7.34
C ALA A 86 3.25 7.49 -8.50
N HIS A 87 2.96 8.78 -8.73
CA HIS A 87 3.52 9.55 -9.85
C HIS A 87 5.03 9.85 -9.70
N SER A 88 5.62 9.57 -8.55
CA SER A 88 6.97 10.00 -8.16
C SER A 88 8.05 8.90 -8.12
N ASN A 89 7.74 7.64 -8.43
CA ASN A 89 8.77 6.58 -8.43
C ASN A 89 9.67 6.55 -9.68
N ASN A 90 9.39 7.36 -10.71
CA ASN A 90 10.25 7.48 -11.89
C ASN A 90 10.87 8.88 -11.98
N THR A 91 11.72 9.23 -11.01
CA THR A 91 12.70 10.29 -11.27
C THR A 91 13.75 9.72 -12.22
N VAL A 92 13.53 9.86 -13.52
CA VAL A 92 14.60 9.68 -14.51
C VAL A 92 15.58 10.82 -14.25
N ILE A 93 16.70 10.53 -13.57
CA ILE A 93 17.86 11.42 -13.59
C ILE A 93 18.34 11.43 -15.04
N ARG A 94 17.94 12.46 -15.79
CA ARG A 94 18.57 12.76 -17.07
C ARG A 94 19.87 13.50 -16.75
N ASN A 95 20.98 12.84 -17.02
CA ASN A 95 22.31 13.47 -17.08
C ASN A 95 22.35 14.53 -18.19
#